data_AF-A0A7V6PYZ0-F1
#
_entry.id   AF-A0A7V6PYZ0-F1
#
_cell.length_a   1.000
_cell.length_b   1.000
_cell.length_c   1.000
_cell.angle_alpha   90.00
_cell.angle_beta   90.00
_cell.angle_gamma   90.00
#
_symmetry.space_group_name_H-M   'P 1'
#
loop_
_entity.id
_entity.type
_entity.pdbx_description
1 polymer ?
#
loop_
_entity_poly.entity_id
_entity_poly.type
_entity_poly.pdbx_seq_one_letter_code
_entity_poly.pdbx_strand_id
1 'polypeptide(L)'
;MSFRFSWDKNDFYVALIEEPEAVLELIMKIKSLLLSFFDAWFERYGKEYIAHYPYYYMNCGITLSEDEVGSMSPQMFIQFALPSLVELSEHFGGIGIHCCATARHQWDNFLKIPNLKLINLVQPAEITIEAYKFFTKHTCQMHNWCGEGEPHTWPRQYPEGARVVMQVYAADKDQAVELAEKLWVACGR
;
A
#
# COMPACT_ATOMS: atom_id res chain seq x y z
N MET A 1 -11.86 -5.39 -4.27
CA MET A 1 -12.91 -5.51 -3.23
C MET A 1 -12.48 -4.58 -2.10
N SER A 2 -12.97 -3.33 -2.05
CA SER A 2 -12.74 -2.49 -0.87
C SER A 2 -13.75 -2.94 0.17
N PHE A 3 -13.31 -3.47 1.32
CA PHE A 3 -14.20 -3.65 2.46
C PHE A 3 -14.62 -2.26 2.93
N ARG A 4 -15.80 -1.79 2.51
CA ARG A 4 -16.44 -0.65 3.15
C ARG A 4 -16.98 -1.15 4.48
N PHE A 5 -16.52 -0.55 5.57
CA PHE A 5 -17.12 -0.75 6.89
C PHE A 5 -18.63 -0.51 6.78
N SER A 6 -19.42 -1.41 7.35
CA SER A 6 -20.88 -1.27 7.47
C SER A 6 -21.29 -0.32 8.61
N TRP A 7 -20.34 0.44 9.16
CA TRP A 7 -20.57 1.47 10.17
C TRP A 7 -20.59 2.83 9.49
N ASP A 8 -21.58 3.66 9.80
CA ASP A 8 -21.55 5.07 9.46
C ASP A 8 -20.26 5.74 9.96
N LYS A 9 -19.63 6.55 9.12
CA LYS A 9 -18.31 7.14 9.41
C LYS A 9 -18.36 8.14 10.56
N ASN A 10 -19.46 8.88 10.71
CA ASN A 10 -19.57 9.88 11.77
C ASN A 10 -19.56 9.18 13.13
N ASP A 11 -20.35 8.11 13.24
CA ASP A 11 -20.44 7.31 14.45
C ASP A 11 -19.13 6.56 14.73
N PHE A 12 -18.49 6.01 13.69
CA PHE A 12 -17.21 5.31 13.83
C PHE A 12 -16.12 6.19 14.42
N TYR A 13 -15.98 7.44 13.96
CA TYR A 13 -14.95 8.34 14.48
C TYR A 13 -15.20 8.77 15.93
N VAL A 14 -16.47 8.91 16.32
CA VAL A 14 -16.82 9.15 17.73
C VAL A 14 -16.50 7.91 18.57
N ALA A 15 -16.83 6.72 18.08
CA ALA A 15 -16.55 5.46 18.77
C ALA A 15 -15.05 5.20 18.99
N LEU A 16 -14.15 5.71 18.12
CA LEU A 16 -12.70 5.64 18.37
C LEU A 16 -12.28 6.31 19.69
N ILE A 17 -13.08 7.25 20.19
CA ILE A 17 -12.82 8.01 21.42
C ILE A 17 -13.71 7.51 22.55
N GLU A 18 -15.02 7.37 22.29
CA GLU A 18 -16.02 7.09 23.32
C GLU A 18 -16.19 5.59 23.62
N GLU A 19 -15.93 4.72 22.63
CA GLU A 19 -16.13 3.27 22.74
C GLU A 19 -14.94 2.46 22.14
N PRO A 20 -13.70 2.72 22.58
CA PRO A 20 -12.51 2.14 21.96
C PRO A 20 -12.50 0.60 22.05
N GLU A 21 -13.09 0.01 23.09
CA GLU A 21 -13.21 -1.44 23.24
C GLU A 21 -14.11 -2.06 22.16
N ALA A 22 -15.23 -1.41 21.82
CA ALA A 22 -16.14 -1.87 20.79
C ALA A 22 -15.48 -1.82 19.40
N VAL A 23 -14.72 -0.75 19.13
CA VAL A 23 -13.91 -0.63 17.91
C VAL A 23 -12.88 -1.75 17.84
N LEU A 24 -12.14 -2.01 18.93
CA LEU A 24 -11.15 -3.09 18.99
C LEU A 24 -11.79 -4.47 18.78
N GLU A 25 -12.97 -4.73 19.35
CA GLU A 25 -13.70 -5.99 19.10
C GLU A 25 -14.06 -6.15 17.62
N LEU A 26 -14.52 -5.07 16.98
CA LEU A 26 -14.84 -5.08 15.55
C LEU A 26 -13.59 -5.32 14.69
N ILE A 27 -12.49 -4.64 15.00
CA ILE A 27 -11.19 -4.85 14.32
C ILE A 27 -10.77 -6.31 14.43
N MET A 28 -10.92 -6.94 15.60
CA MET A 28 -10.60 -8.35 15.79
C MET A 28 -11.45 -9.29 14.93
N LYS A 29 -12.76 -9.00 14.78
CA LYS A 29 -13.63 -9.77 13.89
C LYS A 29 -13.23 -9.62 12.42
N ILE A 30 -12.92 -8.40 11.98
CA ILE A 30 -12.48 -8.12 10.61
C ILE A 30 -11.15 -8.79 10.32
N LYS A 31 -10.18 -8.69 11.23
CA LYS A 31 -8.89 -9.38 11.13
C LYS A 31 -9.07 -10.89 10.99
N SER A 32 -9.91 -11.51 11.84
CA SER A 32 -10.21 -12.94 11.77
C SER A 32 -10.83 -13.36 10.44
N LEU A 33 -11.74 -12.53 9.89
CA LEU A 33 -12.31 -12.72 8.57
C LEU A 33 -11.24 -12.64 7.48
N LEU A 34 -10.37 -11.63 7.51
CA LEU A 34 -9.29 -11.47 6.53
C LEU A 34 -8.31 -12.65 6.58
N LEU A 35 -7.89 -13.07 7.78
CA LEU A 35 -7.04 -14.23 7.98
C LEU A 35 -7.67 -15.47 7.33
N SER A 36 -8.91 -15.79 7.71
CA SER A 36 -9.63 -16.96 7.21
C SER A 36 -9.83 -16.92 5.68
N PHE A 37 -10.15 -15.75 5.14
CA PHE A 37 -10.35 -15.56 3.70
C PHE A 37 -9.04 -15.78 2.93
N PHE A 38 -7.96 -15.12 3.34
CA PHE A 38 -6.69 -15.21 2.64
C PHE A 38 -6.01 -16.56 2.83
N ASP A 39 -6.16 -17.21 3.99
CA ASP A 39 -5.72 -18.59 4.18
C ASP A 39 -6.41 -19.54 3.19
N ALA A 40 -7.74 -19.48 3.11
CA ALA A 40 -8.49 -20.30 2.16
C ALA A 40 -8.17 -19.96 0.69
N TRP A 41 -7.94 -18.68 0.39
CA TRP A 41 -7.51 -18.24 -0.94
C TRP A 41 -6.14 -18.82 -1.30
N PHE A 42 -5.17 -18.71 -0.41
CA PHE A 42 -3.81 -19.19 -0.62
C PHE A 42 -3.73 -20.72 -0.68
N GLU A 43 -4.54 -21.41 0.12
CA GLU A 43 -4.67 -22.87 0.04
C GLU A 43 -5.20 -23.30 -1.33
N ARG A 44 -6.19 -22.57 -1.87
CA ARG A 44 -6.85 -22.93 -3.13
C ARG A 44 -6.09 -22.52 -4.38
N TYR A 45 -5.45 -21.36 -4.37
CA TYR A 45 -4.88 -20.72 -5.57
C TYR A 45 -3.37 -20.52 -5.50
N GLY A 46 -2.72 -20.87 -4.39
CA GLY A 46 -1.29 -20.65 -4.17
C GLY A 46 -0.95 -19.21 -3.78
N LYS A 47 0.31 -18.98 -3.43
CA LYS A 47 0.82 -17.72 -2.84
C LYS A 47 1.55 -16.82 -3.82
N GLU A 48 1.71 -17.25 -5.08
CA GLU A 48 2.58 -16.57 -6.04
C GLU A 48 2.00 -15.22 -6.51
N TYR A 49 0.68 -15.09 -6.56
CA TYR A 49 0.00 -13.92 -7.13
C TYR A 49 -1.18 -13.47 -6.28
N ILE A 50 -0.99 -12.42 -5.46
CA ILE A 50 -2.08 -11.59 -4.99
C ILE A 50 -1.75 -10.14 -5.31
N ALA A 51 -2.33 -9.66 -6.40
CA ALA A 51 -2.40 -8.23 -6.69
C ALA A 51 -3.86 -7.81 -6.50
N HIS A 52 -4.17 -7.19 -5.37
CA HIS A 52 -5.37 -6.39 -5.25
C HIS A 52 -5.15 -5.02 -5.91
N TYR A 53 -5.96 -4.02 -5.59
CA TYR A 53 -5.74 -2.66 -6.07
C TYR A 53 -4.63 -1.99 -5.23
N PRO A 54 -3.67 -1.28 -5.85
CA PRO A 54 -3.43 -1.13 -7.29
C PRO A 54 -2.76 -2.36 -7.92
N TYR A 55 -2.87 -2.49 -9.25
CA TYR A 55 -2.33 -3.63 -9.99
C TYR A 55 -0.79 -3.60 -10.06
N TYR A 56 -0.13 -4.38 -9.21
CA TYR A 56 1.31 -4.63 -9.27
C TYR A 56 1.65 -6.08 -8.98
N TYR A 57 2.83 -6.51 -9.42
CA TYR A 57 3.34 -7.81 -9.05
C TYR A 57 3.97 -7.76 -7.64
N MET A 58 3.52 -8.66 -6.76
CA MET A 58 4.15 -8.92 -5.47
C MET A 58 4.15 -10.42 -5.21
N ASN A 59 5.35 -10.99 -5.09
CA ASN A 59 5.50 -12.40 -4.76
C ASN A 59 5.20 -12.62 -3.27
N CYS A 60 4.13 -13.35 -2.97
CA CYS A 60 3.65 -13.70 -1.62
C CYS A 60 3.25 -12.47 -0.76
N GLY A 61 2.28 -12.64 0.13
CA GLY A 61 1.73 -11.57 0.97
C GLY A 61 0.40 -11.02 0.45
N ILE A 62 -0.12 -10.01 1.15
CA ILE A 62 -1.42 -9.39 0.85
C ILE A 62 -1.29 -7.88 0.65
N THR A 63 -2.29 -7.27 0.01
CA THR A 63 -2.36 -5.81 -0.16
C THR A 63 -3.62 -5.27 0.50
N LEU A 64 -3.49 -4.23 1.31
CA LEU A 64 -4.61 -3.56 1.98
C LEU A 64 -4.67 -2.07 1.63
N SER A 65 -5.88 -1.52 1.65
CA SER A 65 -6.14 -0.08 1.55
C SER A 65 -6.34 0.48 2.95
N GLU A 66 -5.42 1.33 3.40
CA GLU A 66 -5.43 1.97 4.71
C GLU A 66 -5.78 3.45 4.57
N ASP A 67 -7.02 3.75 4.21
CA ASP A 67 -7.44 5.14 3.93
C ASP A 67 -7.96 5.86 5.19
N GLU A 68 -8.54 5.15 6.15
CA GLU A 68 -9.11 5.79 7.36
C GLU A 68 -8.02 6.35 8.29
N VAL A 69 -6.76 5.92 8.11
CA VAL A 69 -5.61 6.37 8.92
C VAL A 69 -5.28 7.85 8.75
N GLY A 70 -5.76 8.47 7.67
CA GLY A 70 -5.64 9.92 7.46
C GLY A 70 -6.43 10.73 8.51
N SER A 71 -7.51 10.16 9.05
CA SER A 71 -8.33 10.77 10.10
C SER A 71 -7.92 10.37 11.52
N MET A 72 -6.92 9.50 11.66
CA MET A 72 -6.40 9.03 12.95
C MET A 72 -5.17 9.85 13.37
N SER A 73 -5.02 10.06 14.68
CA SER A 73 -3.74 10.52 15.24
C SER A 73 -2.67 9.42 15.13
N PRO A 74 -1.37 9.74 15.26
CA PRO A 74 -0.33 8.72 15.31
C PRO A 74 -0.53 7.69 16.43
N GLN A 75 -1.07 8.11 17.57
CA GLN A 75 -1.39 7.23 18.71
C GLN A 75 -2.57 6.31 18.40
N MET A 76 -3.62 6.84 17.74
CA MET A 76 -4.75 6.04 17.29
C MET A 76 -4.33 4.98 16.27
N PHE A 77 -3.42 5.32 15.34
CA PHE A 77 -2.87 4.31 14.42
C PHE A 77 -2.20 3.16 15.18
N ILE A 78 -1.35 3.48 16.17
CA ILE A 78 -0.65 2.48 16.99
C ILE A 78 -1.64 1.60 17.75
N GLN A 79 -2.74 2.18 18.23
CA GLN A 79 -3.76 1.46 19.00
C GLN A 79 -4.67 0.58 18.11
N PHE A 80 -5.17 1.13 17.00
CA PHE A 80 -6.27 0.51 16.25
C PHE A 80 -5.82 -0.16 14.94
N ALA A 81 -4.79 0.33 14.27
CA ALA A 81 -4.38 -0.20 12.96
C ALA A 81 -3.14 -1.10 13.05
N LEU A 82 -2.08 -0.61 13.68
CA LEU A 82 -0.76 -1.24 13.67
C LEU A 82 -0.77 -2.72 14.12
N PRO A 83 -1.46 -3.13 15.20
CA PRO A 83 -1.40 -4.51 15.68
C PRO A 83 -1.91 -5.51 14.62
N SER A 84 -3.04 -5.19 13.97
CA SER A 84 -3.62 -6.03 12.92
C SER A 84 -2.74 -6.05 11.67
N LEU A 85 -2.16 -4.91 11.29
CA LEU A 85 -1.25 -4.83 10.13
C LEU A 85 0.03 -5.64 10.33
N VAL A 86 0.59 -5.60 11.55
CA VAL A 86 1.76 -6.41 11.93
C VAL A 86 1.43 -7.89 11.82
N GLU A 87 0.35 -8.34 12.47
CA GLU A 87 -0.04 -9.75 12.48
C GLU A 87 -0.34 -10.28 11.07
N LEU A 88 -1.08 -9.52 10.26
CA LEU A 88 -1.38 -9.90 8.88
C LEU A 88 -0.10 -9.97 8.03
N SER A 89 0.82 -9.02 8.19
CA SER A 89 2.07 -9.00 7.44
C SER A 89 2.98 -10.18 7.81
N GLU A 90 3.09 -10.51 9.09
CA GLU A 90 3.87 -11.66 9.56
C GLU A 90 3.26 -12.99 9.09
N HIS A 91 1.94 -13.15 9.26
CA HIS A 91 1.22 -14.37 8.91
C HIS A 91 1.31 -14.68 7.41
N PHE A 92 1.18 -13.67 6.55
CA PHE A 92 1.24 -13.84 5.09
C PHE A 92 2.63 -13.62 4.48
N GLY A 93 3.66 -13.34 5.31
CA GLY A 93 5.04 -13.16 4.85
C GLY A 93 5.27 -11.90 4.01
N GLY A 94 4.41 -10.89 4.17
CA GLY A 94 4.55 -9.58 3.55
C GLY A 94 3.22 -8.85 3.35
N ILE A 95 3.32 -7.53 3.32
CA ILE A 95 2.17 -6.66 3.07
C ILE A 95 2.51 -5.51 2.13
N GLY A 96 1.59 -5.19 1.24
CA GLY A 96 1.55 -3.95 0.49
C GLY A 96 0.47 -3.02 1.05
N ILE A 97 0.77 -1.73 1.18
CA ILE A 97 -0.18 -0.74 1.69
C ILE A 97 -0.52 0.26 0.58
N HIS A 98 -1.81 0.41 0.30
CA HIS A 98 -2.38 1.49 -0.48
C HIS A 98 -2.98 2.54 0.45
N CYS A 99 -2.74 3.82 0.19
CA CYS A 99 -3.39 4.91 0.92
C CYS A 99 -3.65 6.10 0.00
N CYS A 100 -4.90 6.51 -0.14
CA CYS A 100 -5.30 7.72 -0.85
C CYS A 100 -5.58 8.91 0.08
N ALA A 101 -5.55 8.69 1.40
CA ALA A 101 -5.75 9.73 2.39
C ALA A 101 -4.50 10.57 2.65
N THR A 102 -4.69 11.77 3.22
CA THR A 102 -3.60 12.60 3.72
C THR A 102 -2.99 11.95 4.96
N ALA A 103 -1.99 11.11 4.77
CA ALA A 103 -1.41 10.25 5.81
C ALA A 103 0.10 10.48 6.04
N ARG A 104 0.62 11.68 5.73
CA ARG A 104 2.05 12.01 5.94
C ARG A 104 2.48 11.83 7.40
N HIS A 105 1.60 12.16 8.35
CA HIS A 105 1.84 11.97 9.79
C HIS A 105 1.88 10.50 10.23
N GLN A 106 1.54 9.56 9.34
CA GLN A 106 1.59 8.12 9.60
C GLN A 106 2.79 7.43 8.98
N TRP A 107 3.64 8.12 8.23
CA TRP A 107 4.75 7.48 7.51
C TRP A 107 5.72 6.73 8.43
N ASP A 108 6.09 7.32 9.57
CA ASP A 108 6.90 6.63 10.59
C ASP A 108 6.20 5.39 11.17
N ASN A 109 4.88 5.41 11.24
CA ASN A 109 4.09 4.28 11.72
C ASN A 109 4.01 3.16 10.67
N PHE A 110 3.90 3.48 9.37
CA PHE A 110 3.97 2.47 8.32
C PHE A 110 5.31 1.72 8.33
N LEU A 111 6.43 2.40 8.64
CA LEU A 111 7.74 1.76 8.76
C LEU A 111 7.85 0.75 9.91
N LYS A 112 6.91 0.77 10.87
CA LYS A 112 6.86 -0.22 11.97
C LYS A 112 6.25 -1.55 11.55
N ILE A 113 5.62 -1.61 10.37
CA ILE A 113 5.01 -2.83 9.86
C ILE A 113 6.13 -3.74 9.33
N PRO A 114 6.37 -4.92 9.92
CA PRO A 114 7.38 -5.85 9.43
C PRO A 114 7.01 -6.29 8.01
N ASN A 115 8.01 -6.66 7.21
CA ASN A 115 7.80 -7.18 5.84
C ASN A 115 6.94 -6.25 4.93
N LEU A 116 6.98 -4.94 5.15
CA LEU A 116 6.35 -3.97 4.24
C LEU A 116 7.03 -4.04 2.87
N LYS A 117 6.38 -4.70 1.90
CA LYS A 117 6.91 -4.96 0.56
C LYS A 117 6.67 -3.81 -0.41
N LEU A 118 5.55 -3.12 -0.27
CA LEU A 118 5.20 -2.00 -1.13
C LEU A 118 4.39 -0.93 -0.38
N ILE A 119 4.67 0.34 -0.67
CA ILE A 119 3.80 1.47 -0.32
C ILE A 119 3.30 2.15 -1.61
N ASN A 120 2.00 2.31 -1.72
CA ASN A 120 1.34 3.10 -2.75
C ASN A 120 0.59 4.24 -2.09
N LEU A 121 0.89 5.45 -2.53
CA LEU A 121 0.26 6.68 -2.03
C LEU A 121 -0.36 7.38 -3.23
N VAL A 122 -1.59 7.84 -3.06
CA VAL A 122 -2.30 8.66 -4.04
C VAL A 122 -2.45 10.06 -3.46
N GLN A 123 -1.49 10.93 -3.78
CA GLN A 123 -1.38 12.30 -3.26
C GLN A 123 -0.88 13.25 -4.36
N PRO A 124 -0.91 14.58 -4.16
CA PRO A 124 -0.25 15.51 -5.07
C PRO A 124 1.23 15.17 -5.30
N ALA A 125 1.74 15.51 -6.49
CA ALA A 125 3.08 15.13 -6.93
C ALA A 125 4.17 15.53 -5.92
N GLU A 126 4.06 16.72 -5.33
CA GLU A 126 5.00 17.26 -4.35
C GLU A 126 5.13 16.33 -3.13
N ILE A 127 4.02 15.78 -2.65
CA ILE A 127 3.98 14.88 -1.50
C ILE A 127 4.54 13.50 -1.88
N THR A 128 4.23 13.00 -3.06
CA THR A 128 4.76 11.70 -3.51
C THR A 128 6.26 11.74 -3.82
N ILE A 129 6.78 12.89 -4.26
CA ILE A 129 8.23 13.11 -4.43
C ILE A 129 8.94 13.06 -3.06
N GLU A 130 8.34 13.63 -2.02
CA GLU A 130 8.84 13.49 -0.66
C GLU A 130 8.75 12.05 -0.16
N ALA A 131 7.65 11.35 -0.45
CA ALA A 131 7.48 9.95 -0.08
C ALA A 131 8.55 9.05 -0.73
N TYR A 132 8.85 9.26 -2.02
CA TYR A 132 9.93 8.57 -2.71
C TYR A 132 11.24 8.65 -1.93
N LYS A 133 11.58 9.85 -1.42
CA LYS A 133 12.78 10.07 -0.58
C LYS A 133 12.67 9.35 0.77
N PHE A 134 11.55 9.51 1.46
CA PHE A 134 11.34 8.96 2.79
C PHE A 134 11.43 7.42 2.82
N PHE A 135 10.79 6.73 1.88
CA PHE A 135 10.74 5.26 1.86
C PHE A 135 11.86 4.59 1.06
N THR A 136 12.76 5.35 0.41
CA THR A 136 13.86 4.89 -0.46
C THR A 136 14.50 3.56 -0.02
N LYS A 137 14.91 3.48 1.25
CA LYS A 137 15.69 2.36 1.79
C LYS A 137 14.84 1.29 2.48
N HIS A 138 13.54 1.49 2.57
CA HIS A 138 12.65 0.68 3.40
C HIS A 138 11.81 -0.28 2.57
N THR A 139 11.12 0.22 1.54
CA THR A 139 10.14 -0.58 0.78
C THR A 139 10.12 -0.24 -0.71
N CYS A 140 9.46 -1.07 -1.52
CA CYS A 140 9.17 -0.72 -2.92
C CYS A 140 8.05 0.33 -2.95
N GLN A 141 8.05 1.18 -3.97
CA GLN A 141 7.14 2.31 -4.05
C GLN A 141 6.43 2.32 -5.39
N MET A 142 5.12 2.57 -5.36
CA MET A 142 4.32 2.79 -6.56
C MET A 142 3.42 3.95 -6.23
N HIS A 143 3.77 5.20 -6.51
CA HIS A 143 2.85 6.31 -6.23
C HIS A 143 2.03 6.67 -7.48
N ASN A 144 0.95 7.44 -7.32
CA ASN A 144 0.17 7.92 -8.48
C ASN A 144 0.99 8.84 -9.41
N TRP A 145 1.98 9.56 -8.88
CA TRP A 145 2.96 10.26 -9.68
C TRP A 145 4.13 9.32 -10.01
N CYS A 146 4.39 9.14 -11.31
CA CYS A 146 5.52 8.36 -11.81
C CYS A 146 6.64 9.26 -12.35
N GLY A 147 6.40 10.49 -12.77
CA GLY A 147 7.44 11.34 -13.35
C GLY A 147 6.86 12.30 -14.37
N GLU A 148 7.64 13.31 -14.72
CA GLU A 148 7.28 14.28 -15.77
C GLU A 148 7.84 13.88 -17.13
N GLY A 149 7.09 14.14 -18.20
CA GLY A 149 7.49 13.87 -19.57
C GLY A 149 7.46 12.39 -19.96
N GLU A 150 8.31 11.99 -20.90
CA GLU A 150 8.32 10.65 -21.46
C GLU A 150 8.76 9.59 -20.44
N PRO A 151 8.13 8.40 -20.39
CA PRO A 151 8.40 7.37 -19.37
C PRO A 151 9.86 6.98 -19.18
N HIS A 152 10.61 6.84 -20.28
CA HIS A 152 12.02 6.48 -20.26
C HIS A 152 12.94 7.54 -19.61
N THR A 153 12.40 8.72 -19.27
CA THR A 153 13.12 9.78 -18.56
C THR A 153 12.88 9.75 -17.04
N TRP A 154 11.80 9.10 -16.59
CA TRP A 154 11.39 9.09 -15.18
C TRP A 154 12.41 8.48 -14.22
N PRO A 155 13.16 7.40 -14.56
CA PRO A 155 14.14 6.82 -13.63
C PRO A 155 15.18 7.82 -13.09
N ARG A 156 15.50 8.87 -13.86
CA ARG A 156 16.46 9.92 -13.46
C ARG A 156 15.88 10.93 -12.46
N GLN A 157 14.57 10.91 -12.25
CA GLN A 157 13.84 11.83 -11.38
C GLN A 157 13.69 11.26 -9.95
N TYR A 158 13.90 9.96 -9.77
CA TYR A 158 13.79 9.33 -8.47
C TYR A 158 15.06 9.50 -7.62
N PRO A 159 14.92 9.47 -6.29
CA PRO A 159 16.07 9.42 -5.39
C PRO A 159 16.95 8.19 -5.66
N GLU A 160 18.26 8.36 -5.49
CA GLU A 160 19.20 7.25 -5.62
C GLU A 160 18.86 6.12 -4.64
N GLY A 161 18.84 4.88 -5.14
CA GLY A 161 18.48 3.69 -4.36
C GLY A 161 16.98 3.46 -4.19
N ALA A 162 16.12 4.34 -4.71
CA ALA A 162 14.67 4.12 -4.66
C ALA A 162 14.28 2.89 -5.50
N ARG A 163 13.44 2.03 -4.91
CA ARG A 163 12.82 0.91 -5.61
C ARG A 163 11.42 1.33 -6.05
N VAL A 164 11.22 1.48 -7.36
CA VAL A 164 9.98 2.05 -7.90
C VAL A 164 9.33 1.10 -8.90
N VAL A 165 8.02 0.90 -8.76
CA VAL A 165 7.16 0.32 -9.78
C VAL A 165 6.58 1.47 -10.60
N MET A 166 6.96 1.53 -11.87
CA MET A 166 6.44 2.53 -12.81
C MET A 166 5.21 1.98 -13.51
N GLN A 167 4.09 2.71 -13.43
CA GLN A 167 2.90 2.40 -14.19
C GLN A 167 2.86 3.26 -15.45
N VAL A 168 2.79 2.61 -16.62
CA VAL A 168 2.70 3.29 -17.91
C VAL A 168 1.51 2.71 -18.67
N TYR A 169 0.75 3.60 -19.30
CA TYR A 169 -0.36 3.21 -20.16
C TYR A 169 0.10 3.14 -21.61
N ALA A 170 -0.22 2.04 -22.27
CA ALA A 170 -0.03 1.84 -23.71
C ALA A 170 -1.40 1.63 -24.36
N ALA A 171 -1.55 2.10 -25.60
CA ALA A 171 -2.76 1.93 -26.40
C ALA A 171 -2.93 0.49 -26.90
N ASP A 172 -1.82 -0.21 -27.13
CA ASP A 172 -1.79 -1.58 -27.61
C ASP A 172 -0.55 -2.35 -27.11
N LYS A 173 -0.48 -3.63 -27.49
CA LYS A 173 0.59 -4.54 -27.09
C LYS A 173 1.96 -4.11 -27.63
N ASP A 174 2.03 -3.64 -28.87
CA ASP A 174 3.32 -3.34 -29.52
C ASP A 174 3.94 -2.11 -28.87
N GLN A 175 3.12 -1.08 -28.59
CA GLN A 175 3.52 0.07 -27.81
C GLN A 175 3.92 -0.32 -26.38
N ALA A 176 3.20 -1.25 -25.74
CA ALA A 176 3.54 -1.72 -24.40
C ALA A 176 4.93 -2.37 -24.35
N VAL A 177 5.27 -3.19 -25.36
CA VAL A 177 6.59 -3.82 -25.50
C VAL A 177 7.67 -2.76 -25.73
N GLU A 178 7.45 -1.81 -26.65
CA GLU A 178 8.40 -0.74 -26.93
C GLU A 178 8.68 0.12 -25.69
N LEU A 179 7.64 0.51 -24.95
CA LEU A 179 7.78 1.29 -23.71
C LEU A 179 8.53 0.51 -22.65
N ALA A 180 8.23 -0.78 -22.50
CA ALA A 180 8.92 -1.65 -21.55
C ALA A 180 10.41 -1.77 -21.87
N GLU A 181 10.79 -1.96 -23.14
CA GLU A 181 12.19 -2.03 -23.58
C GLU A 181 12.94 -0.71 -23.32
N LYS A 182 12.32 0.43 -23.67
CA LYS A 182 12.93 1.75 -23.40
C LYS A 182 13.15 2.00 -21.92
N LEU A 183 12.18 1.64 -21.07
CA LEU A 183 12.31 1.73 -19.62
C LEU A 183 13.39 0.81 -19.09
N TRP A 184 13.50 -0.41 -19.64
CA TRP A 184 14.52 -1.39 -19.26
C TRP A 184 15.93 -0.81 -19.45
N VAL A 185 16.18 -0.23 -20.63
CA VAL A 185 17.44 0.47 -20.94
C VAL A 185 17.65 1.68 -20.04
N ALA A 186 16.60 2.49 -19.80
CA ALA A 186 16.70 3.68 -18.94
C ALA A 186 17.01 3.34 -17.48
N CYS A 187 16.58 2.17 -17.01
CA CYS A 187 16.91 1.61 -15.69
C CYS A 187 18.28 0.91 -15.65
N GLY A 188 19.02 0.87 -16.77
CA GLY A 188 20.34 0.24 -16.86
C GLY A 188 20.32 -1.29 -16.81
N ARG A 189 19.25 -1.91 -17.32
CA ARG A 189 19.12 -3.37 -17.42
C ARG A 189 19.19 -3.88 -18.85
#